data_AF-A0A1D1ZK83-F1
#
_entry.id   AF-A0A1D1ZK83-F1
#
_cell.length_a   1.000
_cell.length_b   1.000
_cell.length_c   1.000
_cell.angle_alpha   90.00
_cell.angle_beta   90.00
_cell.angle_gamma   90.00
#
_symmetry.space_group_name_H-M   'P 1'
#
loop_
_entity.id
_entity.type
_entity.pdbx_description
1 polymer ?
#
loop_
_entity_poly.entity_id
_entity_poly.type
_entity_poly.pdbx_seq_one_letter_code
_entity_poly.pdbx_strand_id
1 'polypeptide(L)'
;MMKASCNFLSRLSRHAVIGRVLFQQVSNVKEASKLSRFTFQNDFSTSKHNFVANETFISRTYADFAIFKGKAALSVFPVMPKFSKMDSGCFIIDKKGVVMLKFMPAIGVRKYDPQRKQVFALSPTEVGCLISLGPQDSCEFFHDPSMKSSLEGQVKKTLTVNPTSNDGGYFITLNVTNVSEKISERFSLPLSKAEFAVLRASFSFILPHIMGWDRLTAPQPAIVGSNPPKLSAMQLSPELEWDK
;
A
#
# COMPACT_ATOMS: atom_id res chain seq x y z
N MET A 1 0.21 -1.34 18.49
CA MET A 1 1.08 -0.22 18.92
C MET A 1 2.49 -0.54 18.47
N MET A 2 2.85 -0.20 17.24
CA MET A 2 4.14 -0.56 16.63
C MET A 2 5.26 0.41 17.06
N LYS A 3 6.49 -0.09 17.14
CA LYS A 3 7.71 0.75 17.15
C LYS A 3 8.20 0.92 15.71
N ALA A 4 8.00 2.10 15.13
CA ALA A 4 8.71 2.51 13.92
C ALA A 4 9.96 3.30 14.33
N SER A 5 11.12 2.97 13.75
CA SER A 5 12.37 3.73 13.94
C SER A 5 12.95 4.03 12.56
N CYS A 6 12.82 5.28 12.13
CA CYS A 6 13.32 5.71 10.81
C CYS A 6 14.74 6.27 10.96
N ASN A 7 15.75 5.42 10.74
CA ASN A 7 17.15 5.83 10.87
C ASN A 7 17.68 6.34 9.52
N PHE A 8 17.86 7.66 9.41
CA PHE A 8 18.37 8.33 8.21
C PHE A 8 19.91 8.27 8.18
N LEU A 9 20.51 7.79 7.09
CA LEU A 9 21.97 7.69 6.94
C LEU A 9 22.45 8.20 5.58
N SER A 10 22.92 9.46 5.55
CA SER A 10 23.51 10.05 4.35
C SER A 10 25.01 9.73 4.25
N ARG A 11 25.45 9.26 3.06
CA ARG A 11 26.87 9.20 2.69
C ARG A 11 27.07 9.83 1.32
N LEU A 12 27.93 10.85 1.27
CA LEU A 12 28.39 11.46 0.03
C LEU A 12 29.51 10.62 -0.58
N SER A 13 29.39 10.30 -1.87
CA SER A 13 30.52 9.96 -2.74
C SER A 13 30.28 10.50 -4.14
N ARG A 14 31.37 10.70 -4.89
CA ARG A 14 31.39 11.28 -6.24
C ARG A 14 31.87 10.26 -7.28
N HIS A 15 31.69 10.65 -8.54
CA HIS A 15 32.20 10.10 -9.81
C HIS A 15 31.12 9.52 -10.74
N ALA A 16 31.41 9.56 -12.04
CA ALA A 16 30.51 9.24 -13.13
C ALA A 16 31.25 8.41 -14.19
N VAL A 17 30.51 7.73 -15.08
CA VAL A 17 30.71 7.79 -16.55
C VAL A 17 29.65 6.96 -17.29
N ILE A 18 29.30 7.48 -18.46
CA ILE A 18 28.32 7.08 -19.48
C ILE A 18 28.44 5.61 -19.97
N GLY A 19 27.29 5.02 -20.35
CA GLY A 19 27.23 3.87 -21.27
C GLY A 19 25.84 3.70 -21.92
N ARG A 20 25.74 3.67 -23.26
CA ARG A 20 24.51 3.40 -24.03
C ARG A 20 24.66 2.14 -24.90
N VAL A 21 23.67 1.26 -24.92
CA VAL A 21 23.41 0.28 -26.02
C VAL A 21 21.89 0.13 -26.22
N LEU A 22 21.46 -0.26 -27.41
CA LEU A 22 20.06 -0.26 -27.90
C LEU A 22 19.38 -1.65 -27.95
N PHE A 23 18.08 -1.65 -28.27
CA PHE A 23 17.19 -2.81 -28.45
C PHE A 23 17.50 -3.67 -29.70
N GLN A 24 17.11 -4.95 -29.71
CA GLN A 24 16.50 -5.61 -30.89
C GLN A 24 15.65 -6.87 -30.59
N GLN A 25 15.07 -7.49 -31.63
CA GLN A 25 13.88 -8.39 -31.64
C GLN A 25 13.91 -9.26 -32.96
N VAL A 26 13.14 -10.32 -33.28
CA VAL A 26 11.83 -10.86 -32.84
C VAL A 26 11.73 -12.40 -33.06
N SER A 27 11.10 -13.16 -32.15
CA SER A 27 10.35 -14.46 -32.36
C SER A 27 9.74 -14.92 -31.02
N ASN A 28 8.63 -15.67 -30.85
CA ASN A 28 7.62 -16.34 -31.70
C ASN A 28 7.89 -17.77 -32.23
N VAL A 29 7.28 -18.78 -31.57
CA VAL A 29 6.47 -19.88 -32.17
C VAL A 29 5.52 -20.41 -31.06
N LYS A 30 4.42 -21.07 -31.45
CA LYS A 30 3.34 -21.56 -30.57
C LYS A 30 3.59 -22.99 -30.09
N GLU A 31 3.18 -23.36 -28.87
CA GLU A 31 2.02 -24.27 -28.70
C GLU A 31 1.47 -24.27 -27.25
N ALA A 32 0.46 -25.11 -26.96
CA ALA A 32 -0.52 -24.87 -25.91
C ALA A 32 -0.44 -25.80 -24.68
N SER A 33 -0.86 -25.29 -23.51
CA SER A 33 -1.86 -25.96 -22.66
C SER A 33 -2.29 -25.12 -21.44
N LYS A 34 -3.59 -25.21 -21.11
CA LYS A 34 -4.24 -24.92 -19.82
C LYS A 34 -3.63 -23.79 -18.96
N LEU A 35 -3.85 -22.53 -19.37
CA LEU A 35 -3.77 -21.37 -18.47
C LEU A 35 -5.06 -21.21 -17.65
N SER A 36 -4.92 -20.91 -16.36
CA SER A 36 -6.01 -20.43 -15.52
C SER A 36 -6.42 -19.01 -15.96
N ARG A 37 -7.73 -18.73 -15.93
CA ARG A 37 -8.29 -17.45 -16.40
C ARG A 37 -7.91 -16.28 -15.49
N PHE A 38 -6.95 -15.47 -15.95
CA PHE A 38 -6.80 -14.07 -15.53
C PHE A 38 -7.40 -13.17 -16.61
N THR A 39 -8.72 -12.98 -16.57
CA THR A 39 -9.42 -12.08 -17.50
C THR A 39 -9.31 -10.64 -17.00
N PHE A 40 -8.47 -9.83 -17.64
CA PHE A 40 -8.55 -8.38 -17.54
C PHE A 40 -9.42 -7.85 -18.67
N GLN A 41 -10.70 -7.54 -18.38
CA GLN A 41 -11.51 -6.68 -19.25
C GLN A 41 -11.25 -5.23 -18.85
N ASN A 42 -10.50 -4.51 -19.69
CA ASN A 42 -10.32 -3.06 -19.57
C ASN A 42 -11.42 -2.35 -20.39
N ASP A 43 -12.67 -2.48 -19.97
CA ASP A 43 -13.76 -1.65 -20.47
C ASP A 43 -13.68 -0.28 -19.77
N PHE A 44 -13.26 0.76 -20.50
CA PHE A 44 -13.15 2.15 -20.00
C PHE A 44 -14.53 2.80 -19.84
N SER A 45 -15.30 2.35 -18.84
CA SER A 45 -16.59 2.96 -18.51
C SER A 45 -16.42 4.28 -17.76
N THR A 46 -16.57 5.40 -18.46
CA THR A 46 -16.53 6.78 -17.89
C THR A 46 -17.85 7.20 -17.23
N SER A 47 -18.59 6.25 -16.66
CA SER A 47 -19.89 6.46 -16.02
C SER A 47 -19.76 6.88 -14.55
N LYS A 48 -20.12 8.13 -14.23
CA LYS A 48 -20.37 8.57 -12.84
C LYS A 48 -21.63 7.90 -12.30
N HIS A 49 -21.50 6.79 -11.57
CA HIS A 49 -22.64 6.19 -10.90
C HIS A 49 -23.05 6.99 -9.67
N ASN A 50 -24.12 7.77 -9.80
CA ASN A 50 -24.81 8.38 -8.66
C ASN A 50 -25.41 7.27 -7.78
N PHE A 51 -25.24 7.39 -6.46
CA PHE A 51 -25.72 6.40 -5.50
C PHE A 51 -27.18 6.70 -5.13
N VAL A 52 -28.12 5.94 -5.70
CA VAL A 52 -29.52 5.87 -5.26
C VAL A 52 -29.73 4.50 -4.63
N ALA A 53 -30.30 4.47 -3.43
CA ALA A 53 -30.41 3.25 -2.65
C ALA A 53 -31.61 2.39 -3.07
N ASN A 54 -31.36 1.09 -3.28
CA ASN A 54 -32.24 -0.02 -2.90
C ASN A 54 -31.47 -1.33 -3.03
N GLU A 55 -31.35 -2.06 -1.92
CA GLU A 55 -30.91 -3.48 -1.81
C GLU A 55 -29.76 -3.95 -2.72
N THR A 56 -28.74 -3.11 -2.92
CA THR A 56 -27.58 -3.45 -3.74
C THR A 56 -26.53 -4.26 -2.98
N PHE A 57 -26.09 -5.35 -3.58
CA PHE A 57 -24.81 -5.99 -3.21
C PHE A 57 -23.72 -4.91 -3.22
N ILE A 58 -23.03 -4.71 -2.09
CA ILE A 58 -21.86 -3.82 -2.03
C ILE A 58 -20.73 -4.49 -2.79
N SER A 59 -20.71 -4.28 -4.11
CA SER A 59 -19.76 -4.90 -5.03
C SER A 59 -18.35 -4.49 -4.63
N ARG A 60 -17.60 -5.45 -4.06
CA ARG A 60 -16.25 -5.21 -3.58
C ARG A 60 -15.29 -5.19 -4.77
N THR A 61 -15.05 -4.00 -5.31
CA THR A 61 -14.00 -3.77 -6.31
C THR A 61 -12.64 -4.12 -5.72
N TYR A 62 -11.87 -4.93 -6.46
CA TYR A 62 -10.47 -5.26 -6.15
C TYR A 62 -9.57 -4.56 -7.17
N ALA A 63 -8.68 -3.69 -6.71
CA ALA A 63 -7.81 -2.86 -7.55
C ALA A 63 -6.35 -2.92 -7.05
N ASP A 64 -5.74 -4.10 -7.15
CA ASP A 64 -4.33 -4.33 -6.83
C ASP A 64 -3.42 -3.71 -7.90
N PHE A 65 -2.48 -2.84 -7.51
CA PHE A 65 -1.34 -2.49 -8.36
C PHE A 65 -0.27 -3.59 -8.25
N ALA A 66 0.22 -4.12 -9.37
CA ALA A 66 1.10 -5.28 -9.38
C ALA A 66 2.39 -5.04 -10.20
N ILE A 67 3.52 -5.39 -9.60
CA ILE A 67 4.88 -5.29 -10.17
C ILE A 67 5.46 -6.70 -10.30
N PHE A 68 5.95 -7.05 -11.48
CA PHE A 68 6.41 -8.40 -11.82
C PHE A 68 7.89 -8.37 -12.24
N LYS A 69 8.79 -8.97 -11.44
CA LYS A 69 10.24 -9.04 -11.71
C LYS A 69 10.74 -10.49 -11.73
N GLY A 70 11.91 -10.73 -12.34
CA GLY A 70 12.40 -12.09 -12.62
C GLY A 70 12.56 -13.05 -11.43
N LYS A 71 12.63 -12.56 -10.18
CA LYS A 71 12.73 -13.39 -8.96
C LYS A 71 11.46 -13.40 -8.10
N ALA A 72 10.60 -12.39 -8.21
CA ALA A 72 9.40 -12.25 -7.41
C ALA A 72 8.42 -11.22 -8.01
N ALA A 73 7.16 -11.30 -7.60
CA ALA A 73 6.13 -10.30 -7.83
C ALA A 73 5.73 -9.62 -6.51
N LEU A 74 5.25 -8.39 -6.62
CA LEU A 74 4.70 -7.58 -5.53
C LEU A 74 3.33 -7.05 -5.96
N SER A 75 2.27 -7.38 -5.24
CA SER A 75 0.96 -6.70 -5.36
C SER A 75 0.73 -5.76 -4.17
N VAL A 76 0.11 -4.62 -4.43
CA VAL A 76 -0.08 -3.52 -3.49
C VAL A 76 -1.54 -3.08 -3.55
N PHE A 77 -2.22 -3.10 -2.40
CA PHE A 77 -3.65 -2.78 -2.32
C PHE A 77 -4.02 -2.21 -0.95
N PRO A 78 -4.97 -1.27 -0.87
CA PRO A 78 -5.43 -0.73 0.40
C PRO A 78 -6.38 -1.68 1.14
N VAL A 79 -6.39 -1.56 2.46
CA VAL A 79 -7.39 -2.13 3.35
C VAL A 79 -7.99 -0.97 4.14
N MET A 80 -9.26 -0.65 3.87
CA MET A 80 -9.97 0.48 4.46
C MET A 80 -10.12 0.34 5.99
N PRO A 81 -10.20 1.48 6.73
CA PRO A 81 -10.47 1.47 8.16
C PRO A 81 -11.82 0.82 8.50
N LYS A 82 -11.89 0.22 9.69
CA LYS A 82 -13.14 -0.20 10.32
C LYS A 82 -13.67 0.91 11.21
N PHE A 83 -15.00 1.04 11.22
CA PHE A 83 -15.73 1.97 12.06
C PHE A 83 -16.70 1.19 12.94
N SER A 84 -16.78 1.55 14.21
CA SER A 84 -17.87 1.14 15.11
C SER A 84 -18.89 2.27 15.21
N LYS A 85 -20.15 1.91 15.46
CA LYS A 85 -21.21 2.88 15.77
C LYS A 85 -21.23 3.11 17.28
N MET A 86 -21.33 4.37 17.69
CA MET A 86 -21.50 4.79 19.08
C MET A 86 -22.99 4.95 19.41
N ASP A 87 -23.34 4.92 20.69
CA ASP A 87 -24.73 5.02 21.15
C ASP A 87 -25.39 6.35 20.76
N SER A 88 -24.60 7.41 20.61
CA SER A 88 -25.00 8.72 20.07
C SER A 88 -25.38 8.70 18.57
N GLY A 89 -25.28 7.57 17.89
CA GLY A 89 -25.52 7.44 16.45
C GLY A 89 -24.29 7.69 15.58
N CYS A 90 -23.27 8.37 16.10
CA CYS A 90 -22.02 8.67 15.40
C CYS A 90 -21.18 7.42 15.09
N PHE A 91 -20.21 7.55 14.19
CA PHE A 91 -19.23 6.51 13.88
C PHE A 91 -17.83 6.93 14.33
N ILE A 92 -17.12 6.02 15.01
CA ILE A 92 -15.72 6.19 15.42
C ILE A 92 -14.83 5.15 14.74
N ILE A 93 -13.55 5.47 14.51
CA ILE A 93 -12.60 4.54 13.89
C ILE A 93 -12.13 3.51 14.94
N ASP A 94 -12.69 2.30 14.84
CA ASP A 94 -12.26 1.10 15.59
C ASP A 94 -10.83 0.67 15.18
N LYS A 95 -10.57 0.61 13.87
CA LYS A 95 -9.27 0.19 13.34
C LYS A 95 -8.87 1.02 12.14
N LYS A 96 -7.72 1.68 12.21
CA LYS A 96 -7.09 2.40 11.08
C LYS A 96 -6.84 1.46 9.91
N GLY A 97 -6.97 1.97 8.69
CA GLY A 97 -6.61 1.25 7.47
C GLY A 97 -5.10 1.07 7.31
N VAL A 98 -4.72 0.24 6.35
CA VAL A 98 -3.33 -0.07 6.00
C VAL A 98 -3.17 -0.23 4.49
N VAL A 99 -1.96 -0.08 3.97
CA VAL A 99 -1.60 -0.57 2.62
C VAL A 99 -0.95 -1.94 2.77
N MET A 100 -1.54 -2.95 2.12
CA MET A 100 -1.03 -4.31 2.15
C MET A 100 -0.07 -4.54 0.97
N LEU A 101 1.14 -5.02 1.30
CA LEU A 101 2.12 -5.52 0.35
C LEU A 101 2.06 -7.05 0.32
N LYS A 102 1.99 -7.64 -0.87
CA LYS A 102 1.86 -9.09 -1.11
C LYS A 102 2.99 -9.55 -2.04
N PHE A 103 4.02 -10.15 -1.46
CA PHE A 103 5.18 -10.70 -2.17
C PHE A 103 4.91 -12.15 -2.56
N MET A 104 5.29 -12.54 -3.78
CA MET A 104 5.16 -13.91 -4.31
C MET A 104 6.45 -14.31 -5.04
N PRO A 105 7.03 -15.50 -4.81
CA PRO A 105 8.29 -15.89 -5.44
C PRO A 105 8.04 -16.34 -6.88
N ALA A 106 9.03 -16.15 -7.75
CA ALA A 106 8.98 -16.70 -9.11
C ALA A 106 9.19 -18.22 -9.10
N ILE A 107 8.38 -18.94 -9.88
CA ILE A 107 8.46 -20.39 -10.13
C ILE A 107 8.71 -20.70 -11.62
N GLY A 108 9.01 -19.69 -12.42
CA GLY A 108 9.31 -19.79 -13.83
C GLY A 108 9.19 -18.44 -14.53
N VAL A 109 9.50 -18.39 -15.83
CA VAL A 109 9.38 -17.17 -16.63
C VAL A 109 7.94 -16.64 -16.58
N ARG A 110 7.77 -15.46 -15.96
CA ARG A 110 6.47 -14.81 -15.71
C ARG A 110 5.45 -15.66 -14.92
N LYS A 111 5.88 -16.67 -14.16
CA LYS A 111 5.04 -17.47 -13.27
C LYS A 111 5.45 -17.27 -11.81
N TYR A 112 4.47 -17.06 -10.92
CA TYR A 112 4.69 -16.77 -9.50
C TYR A 112 3.80 -17.65 -8.64
N ASP A 113 4.26 -18.01 -7.44
CA ASP A 113 3.54 -18.89 -6.52
C ASP A 113 2.62 -18.08 -5.57
N PRO A 114 1.27 -18.21 -5.68
CA PRO A 114 0.34 -17.55 -4.78
C PRO A 114 0.14 -18.28 -3.46
N GLN A 115 0.66 -19.50 -3.28
CA GLN A 115 0.60 -20.21 -1.99
C GLN A 115 1.74 -19.75 -1.09
N ARG A 116 2.98 -19.74 -1.59
CA ARG A 116 4.17 -19.19 -0.91
C ARG A 116 4.23 -17.65 -0.89
N LYS A 117 3.08 -17.00 -0.77
CA LYS A 117 2.98 -15.54 -0.64
C LYS A 117 3.32 -15.09 0.78
N GLN A 118 4.07 -14.00 0.90
CA GLN A 118 4.25 -13.29 2.17
C GLN A 118 3.61 -11.91 2.12
N VAL A 119 3.07 -11.48 3.27
CA VAL A 119 2.39 -10.19 3.42
C VAL A 119 3.03 -9.30 4.48
N PHE A 120 2.99 -7.99 4.24
CA PHE A 120 3.45 -6.91 5.13
C PHE A 120 2.45 -5.74 5.06
N ALA A 121 2.09 -5.14 6.20
CA ALA A 121 0.92 -4.25 6.29
C ALA A 121 1.30 -2.84 6.76
N LEU A 122 1.61 -1.95 5.80
CA LEU A 122 2.05 -0.59 6.07
C LEU A 122 0.94 0.23 6.76
N SER A 123 1.22 0.70 7.96
CA SER A 123 0.41 1.71 8.65
C SER A 123 0.50 3.09 7.97
N PRO A 124 -0.43 4.03 8.22
CA PRO A 124 -0.38 5.38 7.64
C PRO A 124 0.96 6.11 7.84
N THR A 125 1.65 5.87 8.95
CA THR A 125 2.97 6.45 9.24
C THR A 125 4.08 5.86 8.36
N GLU A 126 4.05 4.55 8.10
CA GLU A 126 5.01 3.86 7.23
C GLU A 126 4.75 4.20 5.75
N VAL A 127 3.48 4.36 5.37
CA VAL A 127 3.08 4.94 4.07
C VAL A 127 3.63 6.36 3.92
N GLY A 128 3.49 7.21 4.95
CA GLY A 128 4.09 8.55 5.00
C GLY A 128 5.60 8.55 4.81
N CYS A 129 6.31 7.65 5.49
CA CYS A 129 7.76 7.46 5.34
C CYS A 129 8.14 7.12 3.88
N LEU A 130 7.44 6.18 3.25
CA LEU A 130 7.67 5.83 1.83
C LEU A 130 7.36 6.97 0.86
N ILE A 131 6.35 7.80 1.14
CA ILE A 131 6.09 9.02 0.36
C ILE A 131 7.31 9.97 0.49
N SER A 132 7.84 10.16 1.69
CA SER A 132 8.93 11.12 1.97
C SER A 132 10.35 10.71 1.54
N LEU A 133 10.60 9.45 1.16
CA LEU A 133 11.94 8.95 0.75
C LEU A 133 12.60 9.81 -0.36
N GLY A 134 13.67 10.51 -0.05
CA GLY A 134 14.52 11.18 -1.03
C GLY A 134 15.43 10.21 -1.79
N PRO A 135 16.08 10.65 -2.89
CA PRO A 135 16.69 9.75 -3.88
C PRO A 135 17.89 8.91 -3.40
N GLN A 136 18.42 9.19 -2.21
CA GLN A 136 19.56 8.48 -1.60
C GLN A 136 19.20 7.91 -0.21
N ASP A 137 17.92 7.99 0.17
CA ASP A 137 17.47 7.65 1.51
C ASP A 137 16.98 6.21 1.56
N SER A 138 17.11 5.58 2.72
CA SER A 138 16.58 4.25 2.99
C SER A 138 15.64 4.26 4.19
N CYS A 139 14.76 3.26 4.27
CA CYS A 139 13.92 3.04 5.43
C CYS A 139 13.80 1.55 5.75
N GLU A 140 13.53 1.25 7.02
CA GLU A 140 13.33 -0.11 7.51
C GLU A 140 12.15 -0.16 8.48
N PHE A 141 11.31 -1.19 8.34
CA PHE A 141 10.12 -1.40 9.15
C PHE A 141 10.11 -2.82 9.72
N PHE A 142 9.83 -2.93 11.02
CA PHE A 142 9.86 -4.18 11.78
C PHE A 142 8.46 -4.52 12.30
N HIS A 143 7.86 -5.60 11.79
CA HIS A 143 6.60 -6.13 12.30
C HIS A 143 6.81 -7.49 12.96
N ASP A 144 6.30 -7.61 14.18
CA ASP A 144 6.02 -8.87 14.85
C ASP A 144 4.48 -9.00 14.96
N PRO A 145 3.84 -9.92 14.19
CA PRO A 145 2.40 -10.13 14.24
C PRO A 145 1.86 -10.60 15.61
N SER A 146 2.74 -11.15 16.45
CA SER A 146 2.43 -11.74 17.75
C SER A 146 2.83 -10.83 18.93
N MET A 147 3.32 -9.62 18.66
CA MET A 147 3.71 -8.66 19.69
C MET A 147 2.54 -8.34 20.65
N LYS A 148 2.83 -8.33 21.96
CA LYS A 148 1.90 -8.31 23.09
C LYS A 148 1.05 -9.58 23.26
N SER A 149 1.56 -10.73 22.81
CA SER A 149 0.99 -12.06 23.10
C SER A 149 2.07 -13.04 23.58
N SER A 150 1.66 -14.23 24.03
CA SER A 150 2.57 -15.33 24.41
C SER A 150 3.44 -15.86 23.27
N LEU A 151 3.19 -15.45 22.02
CA LEU A 151 3.95 -15.85 20.84
C LEU A 151 4.88 -14.73 20.30
N GLU A 152 5.06 -13.64 21.06
CA GLU A 152 5.99 -12.56 20.71
C GLU A 152 7.42 -13.09 20.48
N GLY A 153 8.11 -12.51 19.50
CA GLY A 153 9.46 -12.89 19.08
C GLY A 153 9.53 -14.08 18.13
N GLN A 154 8.46 -14.88 17.99
CA GLN A 154 8.46 -16.09 17.14
C GLN A 154 8.38 -15.77 15.65
N VAL A 155 7.64 -14.71 15.27
CA VAL A 155 7.46 -14.29 13.87
C VAL A 155 7.99 -12.88 13.70
N LYS A 156 9.03 -12.71 12.88
CA LYS A 156 9.66 -11.42 12.61
C LYS A 156 9.63 -11.13 11.12
N LYS A 157 9.15 -9.94 10.77
CA LYS A 157 9.09 -9.44 9.40
C LYS A 157 9.82 -8.11 9.31
N THR A 158 10.82 -8.03 8.45
CA THR A 158 11.63 -6.83 8.24
C THR A 158 11.52 -6.42 6.78
N LEU A 159 10.87 -5.28 6.52
CA LEU A 159 10.81 -4.66 5.21
C LEU A 159 11.85 -3.55 5.12
N THR A 160 12.75 -3.64 4.15
CA THR A 160 13.73 -2.59 3.83
C THR A 160 13.44 -2.00 2.45
N VAL A 161 13.64 -0.70 2.31
CA VAL A 161 13.71 0.00 1.02
C VAL A 161 15.03 0.75 0.97
N ASN A 162 15.86 0.45 -0.02
CA ASN A 162 17.19 1.06 -0.20
C ASN A 162 17.32 1.63 -1.62
N PRO A 163 18.05 2.74 -1.82
CA PRO A 163 18.22 3.34 -3.15
C PRO A 163 19.10 2.46 -4.05
N THR A 164 18.84 2.50 -5.36
CA THR A 164 19.68 1.90 -6.39
C THR A 164 20.62 2.96 -6.96
N SER A 165 21.92 2.68 -6.97
CA SER A 165 23.01 3.66 -7.20
C SER A 165 22.96 4.46 -8.51
N ASN A 166 22.24 4.00 -9.54
CA ASN A 166 22.41 4.51 -10.90
C ASN A 166 21.21 5.34 -11.42
N ASP A 167 19.96 4.99 -11.06
CA ASP A 167 18.75 5.47 -11.78
C ASP A 167 17.68 6.14 -10.90
N GLY A 168 17.89 6.25 -9.58
CA GLY A 168 16.86 6.74 -8.65
C GLY A 168 15.64 5.81 -8.52
N GLY A 169 15.84 4.52 -8.82
CA GLY A 169 14.98 3.43 -8.36
C GLY A 169 15.41 2.91 -6.98
N TYR A 170 14.73 1.90 -6.46
CA TYR A 170 14.98 1.34 -5.13
C TYR A 170 14.93 -0.20 -5.16
N PHE A 171 15.64 -0.86 -4.25
CA PHE A 171 15.37 -2.26 -3.90
C PHE A 171 14.46 -2.33 -2.69
N ILE A 172 13.26 -2.90 -2.89
CA ILE A 172 12.37 -3.31 -1.79
C ILE A 172 12.68 -4.76 -1.42
N THR A 173 12.93 -5.03 -0.15
CA THR A 173 13.28 -6.37 0.34
C THR A 173 12.53 -6.70 1.63
N LEU A 174 11.70 -7.75 1.58
CA LEU A 174 11.03 -8.35 2.73
C LEU A 174 11.79 -9.60 3.17
N ASN A 175 12.21 -9.63 4.43
CA ASN A 175 12.68 -10.83 5.12
C ASN A 175 11.57 -11.30 6.08
N VAL A 176 11.28 -12.60 6.10
CA VAL A 176 10.32 -13.23 7.01
C VAL A 176 10.97 -14.41 7.70
N THR A 177 11.00 -14.39 9.03
CA THR A 177 11.40 -15.50 9.87
C THR A 177 10.22 -15.94 10.73
N ASN A 178 9.83 -17.22 10.66
CA ASN A 178 8.96 -17.86 11.64
C ASN A 178 9.74 -18.99 12.31
N VAL A 179 10.09 -18.82 13.58
CA VAL A 179 10.87 -19.80 14.36
C VAL A 179 10.08 -21.10 14.54
N SER A 180 8.78 -20.98 14.81
CA SER A 180 7.91 -22.11 15.17
C SER A 180 7.61 -23.01 13.96
N GLU A 181 7.49 -22.43 12.77
CA GLU A 181 7.33 -23.18 11.49
C GLU A 181 8.68 -23.44 10.78
N LYS A 182 9.81 -22.99 11.36
CA LYS A 182 11.17 -23.04 10.77
C LYS A 182 11.28 -22.37 9.39
N ILE A 183 10.43 -21.38 9.10
CA ILE A 183 10.43 -20.63 7.83
C ILE A 183 11.46 -19.51 7.90
N SER A 184 12.30 -19.40 6.87
CA SER A 184 13.16 -18.25 6.60
C SER A 184 13.08 -17.93 5.12
N GLU A 185 12.37 -16.86 4.75
CA GLU A 185 12.17 -16.45 3.36
C GLU A 185 12.61 -15.00 3.13
N ARG A 186 13.20 -14.74 1.97
CA ARG A 186 13.64 -13.41 1.52
C ARG A 186 13.13 -13.11 0.12
N PHE A 187 12.36 -12.05 -0.01
CA PHE A 187 11.84 -11.53 -1.26
C PHE A 187 12.53 -10.20 -1.54
N SER A 188 13.17 -10.05 -2.70
CA SER A 188 13.87 -8.81 -3.07
C SER A 188 13.53 -8.45 -4.51
N LEU A 189 13.03 -7.23 -4.72
CA LEU A 189 12.62 -6.72 -6.02
C LEU A 189 13.28 -5.36 -6.28
N PRO A 190 13.89 -5.15 -7.45
CA PRO A 190 14.16 -3.79 -7.93
C PRO A 190 12.84 -3.13 -8.32
N LEU A 191 12.68 -1.87 -7.94
CA LEU A 191 11.64 -0.94 -8.37
C LEU A 191 12.31 0.13 -9.21
N SER A 192 11.87 0.33 -10.46
CA SER A 192 12.33 1.46 -11.26
C SER A 192 11.81 2.78 -10.69
N LYS A 193 12.46 3.89 -11.06
CA LYS A 193 12.01 5.25 -10.73
C LYS A 193 10.53 5.49 -11.11
N ALA A 194 10.08 4.93 -12.24
CA ALA A 194 8.68 5.03 -12.68
C ALA A 194 7.72 4.22 -11.81
N GLU A 195 8.05 2.97 -11.48
CA GLU A 195 7.24 2.12 -10.60
C GLU A 195 7.14 2.71 -9.18
N PHE A 196 8.24 3.27 -8.66
CA PHE A 196 8.24 3.95 -7.36
C PHE A 196 7.48 5.28 -7.38
N ALA A 197 7.50 6.02 -8.50
CA ALA A 197 6.68 7.23 -8.67
C ALA A 197 5.17 6.90 -8.67
N VAL A 198 4.75 5.80 -9.30
CA VAL A 198 3.37 5.31 -9.22
C VAL A 198 3.00 4.94 -7.78
N LEU A 199 3.85 4.18 -7.08
CA LEU A 199 3.63 3.86 -5.66
C LEU A 199 3.47 5.12 -4.81
N ARG A 200 4.38 6.11 -4.94
CA ARG A 200 4.28 7.40 -4.23
C ARG A 200 2.97 8.11 -4.51
N ALA A 201 2.55 8.22 -5.79
CA ALA A 201 1.31 8.87 -6.15
C ALA A 201 0.08 8.15 -5.56
N SER A 202 0.02 6.82 -5.67
CA SER A 202 -1.04 6.01 -5.07
C SER A 202 -1.05 6.10 -3.54
N PHE A 203 0.12 6.18 -2.90
CA PHE A 203 0.25 6.32 -1.45
C PHE A 203 -0.21 7.69 -0.96
N SER A 204 0.19 8.78 -1.62
CA SER A 204 -0.29 10.13 -1.31
C SER A 204 -1.81 10.26 -1.48
N PHE A 205 -2.38 9.65 -2.52
CA PHE A 205 -3.83 9.60 -2.72
C PHE A 205 -4.55 8.80 -1.63
N ILE A 206 -4.07 7.59 -1.30
CA ILE A 206 -4.79 6.67 -0.42
C ILE A 206 -4.61 6.94 1.07
N LEU A 207 -3.61 7.76 1.47
CA LEU A 207 -3.33 8.11 2.86
C LEU A 207 -4.57 8.66 3.63
N PRO A 208 -5.31 9.68 3.15
CA PRO A 208 -6.54 10.13 3.81
C PRO A 208 -7.63 9.04 3.90
N HIS A 209 -7.74 8.16 2.91
CA HIS A 209 -8.70 7.06 2.90
C HIS A 209 -8.37 5.98 3.95
N ILE A 210 -7.10 5.58 4.11
CA ILE A 210 -6.70 4.66 5.19
C ILE A 210 -6.79 5.31 6.58
N MET A 211 -6.77 6.64 6.65
CA MET A 211 -7.04 7.42 7.86
C MET A 211 -8.54 7.67 8.11
N GLY A 212 -9.43 7.33 7.17
CA GLY A 212 -10.88 7.52 7.27
C GLY A 212 -11.36 8.98 7.14
N TRP A 213 -10.48 9.89 6.72
CA TRP A 213 -10.78 11.32 6.53
C TRP A 213 -11.65 11.57 5.30
N ASP A 214 -11.66 10.63 4.36
CA ASP A 214 -12.57 10.64 3.21
C ASP A 214 -14.05 10.65 3.61
N ARG A 215 -14.42 10.07 4.76
CA ARG A 215 -15.78 10.17 5.31
C ARG A 215 -16.12 11.53 5.92
N LEU A 216 -15.13 12.37 6.19
CA LEU A 216 -15.32 13.74 6.69
C LEU A 216 -15.38 14.75 5.54
N THR A 217 -14.71 14.47 4.42
CA THR A 217 -14.64 15.35 3.25
C THR A 217 -15.58 14.94 2.09
N ALA A 218 -16.17 13.75 2.14
CA ALA A 218 -17.22 13.35 1.20
C ALA A 218 -18.42 14.30 1.27
N PRO A 219 -18.97 14.76 0.13
CA PRO A 219 -20.20 15.55 0.11
C PRO A 219 -21.34 14.76 0.77
N GLN A 220 -21.89 15.29 1.88
CA GLN A 220 -23.10 14.72 2.44
C GLN A 220 -24.26 14.89 1.44
N PRO A 221 -25.12 13.87 1.24
CA PRO A 221 -26.30 14.02 0.41
C PRO A 221 -27.23 15.06 1.06
N ALA A 222 -27.58 16.11 0.30
CA ALA A 222 -28.48 17.14 0.78
C ALA A 222 -29.84 16.54 1.13
N ILE A 223 -30.23 16.59 2.41
CA ILE A 223 -31.51 16.10 2.89
C ILE A 223 -32.61 17.05 2.38
N VAL A 224 -33.29 16.63 1.32
CA VAL A 224 -34.43 17.35 0.74
C VAL A 224 -35.57 17.36 1.78
N GLY A 225 -35.86 18.54 2.32
CA GLY A 225 -36.98 18.77 3.25
C GLY A 225 -36.57 19.30 4.62
N SER A 226 -35.32 19.10 5.06
CA SER A 226 -34.78 19.87 6.18
C SER A 226 -34.18 21.17 5.66
N ASN A 227 -34.46 22.30 6.31
CA ASN A 227 -33.53 23.43 6.26
C ASN A 227 -32.13 22.88 6.56
N PRO A 228 -31.06 23.33 5.86
CA PRO A 228 -29.72 22.96 6.28
C PRO A 228 -29.61 23.36 7.75
N PRO A 229 -29.11 22.46 8.64
CA PRO A 229 -28.69 22.95 9.95
C PRO A 229 -27.75 24.11 9.65
N LYS A 230 -27.90 25.23 10.38
CA LYS A 230 -26.86 26.25 10.31
C LYS A 230 -25.59 25.54 10.74
N LEU A 231 -24.73 25.24 9.77
CA LEU A 231 -23.30 25.42 9.93
C LEU A 231 -23.17 26.89 10.33
N SER A 232 -23.34 27.16 11.63
CA SER A 232 -22.49 28.09 12.32
C SER A 232 -21.11 27.78 11.77
N ALA A 233 -20.57 28.69 10.96
CA ALA A 233 -19.16 28.61 10.61
C ALA A 233 -18.44 28.35 11.93
N MET A 234 -17.64 27.29 12.01
CA MET A 234 -16.89 27.00 13.23
C MET A 234 -15.93 28.17 13.41
N GLN A 235 -16.45 29.17 14.11
CA GLN A 235 -15.83 30.45 14.31
C GLN A 235 -14.63 30.10 15.17
N LEU A 236 -13.44 30.35 14.62
CA LEU A 236 -12.17 29.95 15.21
C LEU A 236 -11.90 30.81 16.45
N SER A 237 -12.71 30.57 17.49
CA SER A 237 -12.51 31.11 18.82
C SER A 237 -11.34 30.34 19.45
N PRO A 238 -10.44 31.03 20.16
CA PRO A 238 -9.41 30.36 20.96
C PRO A 238 -10.01 29.37 21.97
N GLU A 239 -11.28 29.53 22.36
CA GLU A 239 -12.02 28.63 23.25
C GLU A 239 -12.04 27.16 22.77
N LEU A 240 -11.90 26.90 21.45
CA LEU A 240 -11.76 25.54 20.92
C LEU A 240 -10.41 24.88 21.25
N GLU A 241 -9.43 25.66 21.72
CA GLU A 241 -8.13 25.20 22.25
C GLU A 241 -8.11 25.18 23.80
N TRP A 242 -9.13 25.74 24.45
CA TRP A 242 -9.22 25.92 25.91
C TRP A 242 -10.55 25.38 26.46
N ASP A 243 -10.71 24.05 26.41
CA ASP A 243 -11.79 23.33 27.10
C ASP A 243 -11.92 23.80 28.57
N LYS A 244 -13.15 24.09 29.01
CA LYS A 244 -13.52 24.56 30.35
C LYS A 244 -14.72 23.79 30.91
#